data_AF-A0A2U9T772-F1
#
_entry.id   AF-A0A2U9T772-F1
#
_cell.length_a   1.000
_cell.length_b   1.000
_cell.length_c   1.000
_cell.angle_alpha   90.00
_cell.angle_beta   90.00
_cell.angle_gamma   90.00
#
_symmetry.space_group_name_H-M   'P 1'
#
loop_
_entity.id
_entity.type
_entity.pdbx_description
1 polymer ?
#
loop_
_entity_poly.entity_id
_entity_poly.type
_entity_poly.pdbx_seq_one_letter_code
_entity_poly.pdbx_strand_id
1 'polypeptide(L)'
;MELALSCHTIVAEEGVEMGLPEVMFGLFPGMGAYSFLCKRVSPNVAEKLILEGTLLPSEELHRMGIVDVLVPRGEGEATVQEIIRQQQRSPYAHLALNAVRGISQPVGYDELMGIAEVWVDTALALGEKSLRTMERIVRAQTRRSAMAA
;
A
#
# COMPACT_ATOMS: atom_id res chain seq x y z
N MET A 1 2.10 -2.56 -2.00
CA MET A 1 1.81 -1.36 -1.21
C MET A 1 0.42 -1.43 -0.56
N GLU A 2 -0.63 -1.81 -1.30
CA GLU A 2 -2.03 -1.85 -0.80
C GLU A 2 -2.22 -2.64 0.49
N LEU A 3 -1.60 -3.81 0.62
CA LEU A 3 -1.65 -4.60 1.85
C LEU A 3 -1.12 -3.81 3.06
N ALA A 4 0.01 -3.11 2.91
CA ALA A 4 0.56 -2.29 4.00
C ALA A 4 -0.40 -1.14 4.35
N LEU A 5 -1.01 -0.50 3.35
CA LEU A 5 -1.99 0.58 3.55
C LEU A 5 -3.24 0.13 4.31
N SER A 6 -3.63 -1.14 4.19
CA SER A 6 -4.75 -1.71 4.97
C SER A 6 -4.45 -1.86 6.46
N CYS A 7 -3.17 -1.78 6.86
CA CYS A 7 -2.76 -1.87 8.26
C CYS A 7 -2.97 -0.54 9.01
N HIS A 8 -3.30 -0.64 10.30
CA HIS A 8 -3.45 0.53 11.19
C HIS A 8 -2.12 1.27 11.45
N THR A 9 -1.00 0.56 11.32
CA THR A 9 0.36 1.09 11.54
C THR A 9 1.30 0.46 10.52
N ILE A 10 2.10 1.29 9.85
CA ILE A 10 3.12 0.90 8.89
C ILE A 10 4.48 1.34 9.44
N VAL A 11 5.33 0.36 9.69
CA VAL A 11 6.75 0.57 10.00
C VAL A 11 7.54 0.22 8.75
N ALA A 12 8.41 1.12 8.31
CA ALA A 12 9.28 0.89 7.17
C ALA A 12 10.75 1.14 7.54
N GLU A 13 11.64 0.35 6.96
CA GLU A 13 13.08 0.59 7.04
C GLU A 13 13.53 1.61 5.99
N GLU A 14 14.57 2.37 6.29
CA GLU A 14 15.22 3.32 5.39
C GLU A 14 15.66 2.66 4.06
N GLY A 15 15.49 3.39 2.96
CA GLY A 15 15.87 2.96 1.62
C GLY A 15 14.97 1.89 0.97
N VAL A 16 13.85 1.50 1.60
CA VAL A 16 12.84 0.65 0.96
C VAL A 16 11.99 1.50 0.03
N GLU A 17 11.76 1.02 -1.19
CA GLU A 17 10.89 1.70 -2.16
C GLU A 17 9.51 1.04 -2.21
N MET A 18 8.46 1.86 -2.22
CA MET A 18 7.07 1.41 -2.36
C MET A 18 6.33 2.31 -3.35
N GLY A 19 5.40 1.72 -4.09
CA GLY A 19 4.55 2.45 -5.03
C GLY A 19 3.49 1.55 -5.65
N LEU A 20 2.78 2.09 -6.63
CA LEU A 20 1.68 1.46 -7.37
C LEU A 20 2.00 1.50 -8.88
N PRO A 21 2.93 0.66 -9.37
CA PRO A 21 3.42 0.73 -10.74
C PRO A 21 2.41 0.20 -11.78
N GLU A 22 1.20 -0.21 -11.38
CA GLU A 22 0.19 -0.81 -12.24
C GLU A 22 -0.16 0.05 -13.46
N VAL A 23 -0.19 1.37 -13.28
CA VAL A 23 -0.51 2.34 -14.34
C VAL A 23 0.49 2.28 -15.49
N MET A 24 1.74 1.88 -15.23
CA MET A 24 2.80 1.76 -16.24
C MET A 24 2.50 0.70 -17.30
N PHE A 25 1.64 -0.26 -16.99
CA PHE A 25 1.16 -1.26 -17.94
C PHE A 25 -0.35 -1.13 -18.21
N GLY A 26 -0.91 0.05 -17.96
CA GLY A 26 -2.28 0.41 -18.31
C GLY A 26 -3.35 -0.12 -17.35
N LEU A 27 -2.97 -0.55 -16.15
CA LEU A 27 -3.89 -1.08 -15.15
C LEU A 27 -4.00 -0.12 -13.95
N PHE A 28 -5.15 -0.12 -13.28
CA PHE A 28 -5.35 0.59 -12.02
C PHE A 28 -5.12 -0.35 -10.81
N PRO A 29 -4.65 0.12 -9.65
CA PRO A 29 -4.55 -0.70 -8.44
C PRO A 29 -5.93 -0.99 -7.82
N GLY A 30 -6.40 -2.23 -7.91
CA GLY A 30 -7.78 -2.62 -7.60
C GLY A 30 -8.05 -3.14 -6.19
N MET A 31 -7.06 -3.20 -5.31
CA MET A 31 -7.17 -3.85 -4.00
C MET A 31 -7.27 -2.82 -2.86
N GLY A 32 -7.86 -1.65 -3.17
CA GLY A 32 -8.17 -0.60 -2.19
C GLY A 32 -7.13 0.50 -2.06
N ALA A 33 -6.14 0.61 -2.96
CA ALA A 33 -5.15 1.68 -2.96
C ALA A 33 -5.75 3.07 -2.72
N TYR A 34 -6.76 3.44 -3.50
CA TYR A 34 -7.41 4.75 -3.40
C TYR A 34 -8.08 4.94 -2.04
N SER A 35 -8.91 3.99 -1.62
CA SER A 35 -9.65 4.04 -0.35
C SER A 35 -8.72 4.16 0.85
N PHE A 36 -7.64 3.37 0.91
CA PHE A 36 -6.70 3.42 2.02
C PHE A 36 -5.77 4.64 1.98
N LEU A 37 -5.33 5.09 0.80
CA LEU A 37 -4.54 6.33 0.68
C LEU A 37 -5.34 7.55 1.13
N CYS A 38 -6.62 7.64 0.79
CA CYS A 38 -7.48 8.75 1.21
C CYS A 38 -7.68 8.86 2.73
N LYS A 39 -7.34 7.80 3.50
CA LYS A 39 -7.30 7.85 4.97
C LYS A 39 -6.02 8.49 5.52
N ARG A 40 -5.00 8.65 4.69
CA ARG A 40 -3.66 9.12 5.07
C ARG A 40 -3.31 10.46 4.43
N VAL A 41 -3.77 10.69 3.19
CA VAL A 41 -3.51 11.90 2.40
C VAL A 41 -4.78 12.40 1.73
N SER A 42 -4.77 13.64 1.24
CA SER A 42 -5.90 14.17 0.47
C SER A 42 -6.13 13.36 -0.82
N PRO A 43 -7.38 13.27 -1.33
CA PRO A 43 -7.69 12.58 -2.57
C PRO A 43 -6.78 12.97 -3.75
N ASN A 44 -6.51 14.27 -3.94
CA ASN A 44 -5.63 14.76 -5.00
C ASN A 44 -4.20 14.17 -4.93
N VAL A 45 -3.68 13.97 -3.72
CA VAL A 45 -2.36 13.36 -3.51
C VAL A 45 -2.43 11.86 -3.77
N ALA A 46 -3.50 11.18 -3.35
CA ALA A 46 -3.71 9.76 -3.64
C ALA A 46 -3.78 9.49 -5.14
N GLU A 47 -4.55 10.30 -5.88
CA GLU A 47 -4.68 10.20 -7.35
C GLU A 47 -3.34 10.43 -8.04
N LYS A 48 -2.59 11.43 -7.61
CA LYS A 48 -1.26 11.70 -8.13
C LYS A 48 -0.34 10.49 -7.96
N LEU A 49 -0.27 9.91 -6.76
CA LEU A 49 0.56 8.73 -6.49
C LEU A 49 0.15 7.52 -7.34
N ILE A 50 -1.15 7.30 -7.51
CA ILE A 50 -1.68 6.19 -8.31
C ILE A 50 -1.37 6.38 -9.80
N LEU A 51 -1.57 7.59 -10.33
CA LEU A 51 -1.43 7.86 -11.76
C LEU A 51 0.01 8.08 -12.20
N GLU A 52 0.89 8.55 -11.32
CA GLU A 52 2.33 8.65 -11.60
C GLU A 52 3.01 7.28 -11.63
N GLY A 53 2.53 6.32 -10.82
CA GLY A 53 3.08 4.96 -10.77
C GLY A 53 4.53 4.89 -10.30
N THR A 54 5.04 5.96 -9.70
CA THR A 54 6.42 6.08 -9.25
C THR A 54 6.63 5.30 -7.95
N LEU A 55 7.76 4.63 -7.85
CA LEU A 55 8.24 4.10 -6.58
C LEU A 55 8.84 5.27 -5.78
N LEU A 56 8.37 5.42 -4.54
CA LEU A 56 8.88 6.42 -3.61
C LEU A 56 9.69 5.75 -2.49
N PRO A 57 10.78 6.39 -2.05
CA PRO A 57 11.56 5.90 -0.92
C PRO A 57 10.77 6.06 0.39
N SER A 58 10.99 5.16 1.34
CA SER A 58 10.25 5.10 2.62
C SER A 58 10.34 6.42 3.41
N GLU A 59 11.43 7.17 3.26
CA GLU A 59 11.64 8.50 3.83
C GLU A 59 10.61 9.52 3.33
N GLU A 60 10.32 9.52 2.03
CA GLU A 60 9.32 10.42 1.44
C GLU A 60 7.92 10.01 1.87
N LEU A 61 7.62 8.70 1.84
CA LEU A 61 6.32 8.19 2.29
C LEU A 61 6.07 8.48 3.76
N HIS A 62 7.11 8.49 4.60
CA HIS A 62 7.02 8.90 5.99
C HIS A 62 6.74 10.41 6.11
N ARG A 63 7.46 11.26 5.35
CA ARG A 63 7.18 12.71 5.31
C ARG A 63 5.75 13.04 4.87
N MET A 64 5.19 12.24 3.97
CA MET A 64 3.81 12.39 3.50
C MET A 64 2.75 11.89 4.51
N GLY A 65 3.15 11.21 5.59
CA GLY A 65 2.23 10.57 6.54
C GLY A 65 1.64 9.24 6.06
N ILE A 66 2.18 8.67 4.98
CA ILE A 66 1.76 7.36 4.46
C ILE A 66 2.40 6.23 5.29
N VAL A 67 3.68 6.37 5.63
CA VAL A 67 4.39 5.48 6.58
C VAL A 67 4.35 6.13 7.96
N ASP A 68 3.95 5.37 8.98
CA ASP A 68 3.77 5.89 10.34
C ASP A 68 5.10 5.99 11.09
N VAL A 69 6.00 5.01 10.90
CA VAL A 69 7.31 4.95 11.57
C VAL A 69 8.38 4.57 10.55
N LEU A 70 9.40 5.41 10.45
CA LEU A 70 10.61 5.14 9.67
C LEU A 70 11.74 4.77 10.62
N VAL A 71 12.49 3.71 10.31
CA VAL A 71 13.59 3.23 11.13
C VAL A 71 14.83 2.87 10.31
N PRO A 72 16.03 2.87 10.91
CA PRO A 72 17.21 2.34 10.25
C PRO A 72 17.03 0.89 9.79
N ARG A 73 17.80 0.51 8.77
CA ARG A 73 17.78 -0.85 8.23
C ARG A 73 18.14 -1.89 9.28
N GLY A 74 17.34 -2.94 9.39
CA GLY A 74 17.48 -4.01 10.38
C GLY A 74 16.79 -3.74 11.73
N GLU A 75 16.17 -2.57 11.93
CA GLU A 75 15.50 -2.23 13.19
C GLU A 75 13.97 -2.41 13.12
N GLY A 76 13.42 -2.87 11.99
CA GLY A 76 11.98 -3.00 11.78
C GLY A 76 11.28 -3.88 12.81
N GLU A 77 11.76 -5.11 13.01
CA GLU A 77 11.15 -6.07 13.93
C GLU A 77 11.21 -5.58 15.39
N ALA A 78 12.38 -5.12 15.83
CA ALA A 78 12.57 -4.61 17.19
C ALA A 78 11.62 -3.44 17.48
N THR A 79 11.44 -2.54 16.51
CA THR A 79 10.52 -1.40 16.62
C THR A 79 9.06 -1.86 16.70
N VAL A 80 8.66 -2.84 15.89
CA VAL A 80 7.31 -3.42 15.96
C VAL A 80 7.03 -4.01 17.35
N GLN A 81 7.99 -4.75 17.93
CA GLN A 81 7.84 -5.31 19.28
C GLN A 81 7.70 -4.22 20.34
N GLU A 82 8.46 -3.13 20.22
CA GLU A 82 8.35 -1.99 21.14
C GLU A 82 6.98 -1.29 21.00
N ILE A 83 6.47 -1.08 19.79
CA ILE A 83 5.12 -0.53 19.56
C ILE A 83 4.07 -1.42 20.22
N ILE A 84 4.14 -2.74 20.05
CA ILE A 84 3.21 -3.70 20.67
C ILE A 84 3.25 -3.54 22.20
N ARG A 85 4.45 -3.52 22.78
CA ARG A 85 4.65 -3.37 24.23
C ARG A 85 4.08 -2.06 24.77
N GLN A 86 4.21 -0.97 24.02
CA GLN A 86 3.63 0.33 24.38
C GLN A 86 2.10 0.29 24.33
N GLN A 87 1.52 -0.27 23.27
CA GLN A 87 0.06 -0.37 23.12
C GLN A 87 -0.58 -1.23 24.22
N GLN A 88 0.11 -2.28 24.67
CA GLN A 88 -0.32 -3.13 25.78
C GLN A 88 -0.42 -2.40 27.12
N ARG A 89 0.17 -1.21 27.28
CA ARG A 89 -0.01 -0.38 28.49
C ARG A 89 -1.40 0.27 28.56
N SER A 90 -2.11 0.38 27.43
CA SER A 90 -3.44 0.99 27.36
C SER A 90 -4.30 0.31 26.29
N PRO A 91 -4.53 -1.01 26.41
CA PRO A 91 -5.08 -1.82 25.32
C PRO A 91 -6.50 -1.39 24.95
N TYR A 92 -7.33 -1.04 25.93
CA TYR A 92 -8.70 -0.59 25.68
C TYR A 92 -8.78 0.74 24.91
N ALA A 93 -7.82 1.65 25.13
CA ALA A 93 -7.78 2.92 24.40
C ALA A 93 -7.44 2.68 22.92
N HIS A 94 -6.46 1.81 22.63
CA HIS A 94 -6.11 1.45 21.26
C HIS A 94 -7.23 0.68 20.53
N LEU A 95 -7.89 -0.26 21.21
CA LEU A 95 -9.04 -0.98 20.67
C LEU A 95 -10.20 -0.03 20.36
N ALA A 96 -10.53 0.88 21.30
CA ALA A 96 -11.58 1.87 21.11
C ALA A 96 -11.25 2.82 19.95
N LEU A 97 -10.01 3.31 19.85
CA LEU A 97 -9.58 4.17 18.74
C LEU A 97 -9.70 3.46 17.39
N ASN A 98 -9.28 2.19 17.31
CA ASN A 98 -9.40 1.41 16.07
C ASN A 98 -10.87 1.19 15.68
N ALA A 99 -11.74 0.92 16.65
CA ALA A 99 -13.18 0.82 16.39
C ALA A 99 -13.77 2.16 15.89
N VAL A 100 -13.40 3.28 16.52
CA VAL A 100 -13.84 4.63 16.09
C VAL A 100 -13.34 4.96 14.68
N ARG A 101 -12.10 4.59 14.33
CA ARG A 101 -11.58 4.75 12.96
C ARG A 101 -12.41 3.97 11.94
N GLY A 102 -12.87 2.77 12.29
CA GLY A 102 -13.76 1.96 11.47
C GLY A 102 -15.16 2.57 11.30
N ILE A 103 -15.65 3.33 12.29
CA ILE A 103 -16.96 4.00 12.22
C ILE A 103 -16.87 5.34 11.47
N SER A 104 -15.85 6.14 11.74
CA SER A 104 -15.75 7.50 11.22
C SER A 104 -15.35 7.56 9.74
N GLN A 105 -14.51 6.63 9.30
CA GLN A 105 -14.01 6.55 7.92
C GLN A 105 -13.89 5.07 7.52
N PRO A 106 -15.03 4.37 7.37
CA PRO A 106 -15.04 2.97 6.97
C PRO A 106 -14.45 2.84 5.56
N VAL A 107 -13.72 1.75 5.34
CA VAL A 107 -13.49 1.21 3.99
C VAL A 107 -14.34 -0.05 3.94
N GLY A 108 -15.47 0.05 3.24
CA GLY A 108 -16.51 -0.97 3.27
C GLY A 108 -16.20 -2.16 2.36
N TYR A 109 -16.73 -3.33 2.68
CA TYR A 109 -16.65 -4.50 1.79
C TYR A 109 -17.29 -4.20 0.43
N ASP A 110 -18.50 -3.64 0.41
CA ASP A 110 -19.22 -3.34 -0.83
C ASP A 110 -18.48 -2.29 -1.69
N GLU A 111 -17.83 -1.32 -1.06
CA GLU A 111 -16.96 -0.34 -1.73
C GLU A 111 -15.79 -1.05 -2.43
N LEU A 112 -15.07 -1.90 -1.70
CA LEU A 112 -13.94 -2.66 -2.25
C LEU A 112 -14.38 -3.62 -3.36
N MET A 113 -15.55 -4.24 -3.23
CA MET A 113 -16.11 -5.09 -4.28
C MET A 113 -16.46 -4.29 -5.53
N GLY A 114 -17.08 -3.12 -5.39
CA GLY A 114 -17.33 -2.23 -6.54
C GLY A 114 -16.05 -1.76 -7.22
N ILE A 115 -14.99 -1.47 -6.45
CA ILE A 115 -13.66 -1.15 -7.01
C ILE A 115 -13.09 -2.36 -7.75
N ALA A 116 -13.24 -3.57 -7.21
CA ALA A 116 -12.78 -4.79 -7.86
C ALA A 116 -13.52 -5.08 -9.18
N GLU A 117 -14.80 -4.74 -9.27
CA GLU A 117 -15.58 -4.80 -10.52
C GLU A 117 -15.04 -3.81 -11.57
N VAL A 118 -14.81 -2.55 -11.21
CA VAL A 118 -14.18 -1.57 -12.11
C VAL A 118 -12.79 -2.04 -12.55
N TRP A 119 -12.04 -2.63 -11.63
CA TRP A 119 -10.72 -3.18 -11.91
C TRP A 119 -10.77 -4.33 -12.91
N VAL A 120 -11.71 -5.28 -12.77
CA VAL A 120 -11.80 -6.43 -13.69
C VAL A 120 -12.22 -6.00 -15.09
N ASP A 121 -13.16 -5.06 -15.21
CA ASP A 121 -13.56 -4.49 -16.49
C ASP A 121 -12.37 -3.80 -17.18
N THR A 122 -11.57 -3.06 -16.41
CA THR A 122 -10.34 -2.41 -16.90
C THR A 122 -9.31 -3.45 -17.34
N ALA A 123 -9.11 -4.51 -16.56
CA ALA A 123 -8.16 -5.58 -16.87
C ALA A 123 -8.54 -6.33 -18.16
N LEU A 124 -9.83 -6.60 -18.37
CA LEU A 124 -10.34 -7.26 -19.58
C LEU A 124 -10.23 -6.38 -20.83
N ALA A 125 -10.15 -5.05 -20.67
CA ALA A 125 -9.95 -4.11 -21.77
C ALA A 125 -8.48 -3.93 -22.19
N LEU A 126 -7.52 -4.56 -21.50
CA LEU A 126 -6.10 -4.42 -21.82
C LEU A 126 -5.73 -4.99 -23.19
N GLY A 127 -5.03 -4.19 -23.99
CA GLY A 127 -4.49 -4.62 -25.28
C GLY A 127 -3.18 -5.40 -25.19
N GLU A 128 -2.76 -6.01 -26.31
CA GLU A 128 -1.54 -6.82 -26.39
C GLU A 128 -0.26 -6.14 -25.88
N LYS A 129 -0.15 -4.81 -26.07
CA LYS A 129 1.03 -4.06 -25.62
C LYS A 129 1.20 -4.17 -24.10
N SER A 130 0.11 -4.01 -23.35
CA SER A 130 0.10 -4.12 -21.89
C SER A 130 0.40 -5.54 -21.44
N LEU A 131 -0.24 -6.54 -22.06
CA LEU A 131 0.00 -7.95 -21.76
C LEU A 131 1.46 -8.35 -21.98
N ARG A 132 2.07 -7.93 -23.10
CA ARG A 132 3.51 -8.17 -23.37
C ARG A 132 4.41 -7.50 -22.33
N THR A 133 4.06 -6.32 -21.84
CA THR A 133 4.81 -5.64 -20.77
C THR A 133 4.72 -6.45 -19.47
N MET A 134 3.52 -6.89 -19.08
CA MET A 134 3.32 -7.74 -17.90
C MET A 134 4.14 -9.04 -18.00
N GLU A 135 4.11 -9.74 -19.13
CA GLU A 135 4.91 -10.95 -19.34
C GLU A 135 6.42 -10.71 -19.14
N ARG A 136 6.94 -9.58 -19.63
CA ARG A 136 8.35 -9.20 -19.44
C ARG A 136 8.68 -8.96 -17.98
N ILE A 137 7.79 -8.28 -17.26
CA ILE A 137 7.94 -8.02 -15.81
C ILE A 137 7.96 -9.36 -15.05
N VAL A 138 7.01 -10.25 -15.31
CA VAL A 138 6.94 -11.58 -14.69
C VAL A 138 8.25 -12.34 -14.92
N ARG A 139 8.73 -12.42 -16.17
CA ARG A 139 10.01 -13.08 -16.49
C ARG A 139 11.21 -12.47 -15.74
N ALA A 140 11.26 -11.14 -15.65
CA ALA A 140 12.33 -10.45 -14.94
C ALA A 140 12.29 -10.72 -13.43
N GLN A 141 11.10 -10.70 -12.82
CA GLN A 141 10.91 -10.99 -11.41
C GLN A 141 11.24 -12.44 -11.08
N THR A 142 10.76 -13.41 -11.86
CA THR A 142 11.07 -14.84 -11.67
C THR A 142 12.58 -15.09 -11.72
N ARG A 143 13.29 -14.47 -12.67
CA ARG A 143 14.75 -14.57 -12.75
C ARG A 143 15.44 -14.00 -11.52
N ARG A 144 14.99 -12.83 -11.04
CA ARG A 144 15.57 -12.16 -9.87
C ARG A 144 15.35 -12.96 -8.59
N SER A 145 14.16 -13.50 -8.39
CA SER A 145 13.84 -14.35 -7.24
C SER A 145 14.65 -15.65 -7.25
N ALA A 146 14.84 -16.28 -8.42
CA ALA A 146 15.66 -17.48 -8.55
C ALA A 146 17.15 -17.24 -8.26
N MET A 147 17.66 -16.00 -8.43
CA MET A 147 19.04 -15.64 -8.08
C MET A 147 19.21 -15.27 -6.60
N ALA A 148 18.12 -14.98 -5.89
CA ALA A 148 18.12 -14.58 -4.48
C ALA A 148 17.82 -15.75 -3.52
N ALA A 149 17.38 -16.89 -4.05
CA ALA A 149 17.17 -18.15 -3.33
C ALA A 149 18.41 -19.05 -3.42
#